data_AF-A0A453JCB5-F1
#
_entry.id   AF-A0A453JCB5-F1
#
_cell.length_a   1.000
_cell.length_b   1.000
_cell.length_c   1.000
_cell.angle_alpha   90.00
_cell.angle_beta   90.00
_cell.angle_gamma   90.00
#
_symmetry.space_group_name_H-M   'P 1'
#
loop_
_entity.id
_entity.type
_entity.pdbx_description
1 polymer ?
#
loop_
_entity_poly.entity_id
_entity_poly.type
_entity_poly.pdbx_seq_one_letter_code
_entity_poly.pdbx_strand_id
1 'polypeptide(L)'
;MNCGSGPAPATMVRCRQCSASVAAPPGARAVQCMQCCCVTRVGGGGRQHGAMVPAMRPIPGFGGGRGKKRAVLVGIKYTNTRACELRGPINDVKCMRYLLTEHFGFANDCVLILTDEERDPCRQPTKNNIRMAMHWLVQGCSSGDSLVFQFSGAGVQVPDCSGEERDGMDEAICPLDSFQQGPILDDEINQAIVRPLVHGVKLHAIVDACHSATVLDLPYQCTFSKQS
;
A
#
# COMPACT_ATOMS: atom_id res chain seq x y z
N MET A 1 -55.11 18.37 12.86
CA MET A 1 -54.22 18.49 11.68
C MET A 1 -52.80 18.65 12.20
N ASN A 2 -52.02 17.57 12.17
CA ASN A 2 -50.67 17.55 12.73
C ASN A 2 -49.68 17.90 11.61
N CYS A 3 -48.98 19.02 11.75
CA CYS A 3 -48.02 19.51 10.76
C CYS A 3 -46.79 18.59 10.74
N GLY A 4 -46.48 18.02 9.58
CA GLY A 4 -45.34 17.14 9.35
C GLY A 4 -44.01 17.86 9.61
N SER A 5 -43.17 17.21 10.40
CA SER A 5 -41.76 17.54 10.59
C SER A 5 -41.00 17.35 9.27
N GLY A 6 -40.46 18.46 8.73
CA GLY A 6 -39.56 18.42 7.57
C GLY A 6 -38.25 17.66 7.88
N PRO A 7 -37.53 17.19 6.85
CA PRO A 7 -36.30 16.43 7.03
C PRO A 7 -35.21 17.28 7.72
N ALA A 8 -34.52 16.68 8.69
CA ALA A 8 -33.42 17.32 9.41
C ALA A 8 -32.30 17.77 8.46
N PRO A 9 -31.68 18.94 8.68
CA PRO A 9 -30.65 19.46 7.80
C PRO A 9 -29.40 18.56 7.80
N ALA A 10 -28.83 18.32 6.61
CA ALA A 10 -27.58 17.59 6.45
C ALA A 10 -26.42 18.36 7.10
N THR A 11 -25.56 17.66 7.84
CA THR A 11 -24.38 18.27 8.48
C THR A 11 -23.27 18.39 7.46
N MET A 12 -22.71 19.59 7.25
CA MET A 12 -21.56 19.78 6.37
C MET A 12 -20.25 19.55 7.12
N VAL A 13 -19.41 18.65 6.61
CA VAL A 13 -18.06 18.38 7.14
C VAL A 13 -17.01 18.62 6.06
N ARG A 14 -15.84 19.15 6.44
CA ARG A 14 -14.72 19.33 5.51
C ARG A 14 -13.89 18.05 5.43
N CYS A 15 -13.63 17.60 4.22
CA CYS A 15 -12.71 16.51 3.96
C CYS A 15 -11.31 16.88 4.46
N ARG A 16 -10.68 15.99 5.24
CA ARG A 16 -9.34 16.24 5.80
C ARG A 16 -8.22 16.28 4.74
N GLN A 17 -8.43 15.64 3.60
CA GLN A 17 -7.42 15.50 2.57
C GLN A 17 -7.46 16.60 1.50
N CYS A 18 -8.65 16.96 1.01
CA CYS A 18 -8.82 17.93 -0.08
C CYS A 18 -9.59 19.19 0.33
N SER A 19 -9.98 19.33 1.60
CA SER A 19 -10.78 20.44 2.15
C SER A 19 -12.17 20.63 1.53
N ALA A 20 -12.60 19.75 0.62
CA ALA A 20 -13.92 19.80 0.02
C ALA A 20 -15.03 19.66 1.07
N SER A 21 -16.11 20.42 0.88
CA SER A 21 -17.29 20.34 1.74
C SER A 21 -18.14 19.14 1.36
N VAL A 22 -18.35 18.22 2.31
CA VAL A 22 -19.09 16.97 2.11
C VAL A 22 -20.33 16.98 3.00
N ALA A 23 -21.49 16.70 2.41
CA ALA A 23 -22.73 16.56 3.14
C ALA A 23 -22.79 15.19 3.83
N ALA A 24 -22.87 15.17 5.15
CA ALA A 24 -23.09 13.97 5.93
C ALA A 24 -24.60 13.73 6.11
N PRO A 25 -25.10 12.51 5.79
CA PRO A 25 -26.47 12.11 6.11
C PRO A 25 -26.73 12.22 7.63
N PRO A 26 -27.96 12.54 8.06
CA PRO A 26 -28.31 12.52 9.48
C PRO A 26 -27.99 11.16 10.11
N GLY A 27 -27.24 11.15 11.22
CA GLY A 27 -26.84 9.94 11.93
C GLY A 27 -25.60 9.20 11.39
N ALA A 28 -25.00 9.65 10.28
CA ALA A 28 -23.77 9.07 9.77
C ALA A 28 -22.57 9.36 10.71
N ARG A 29 -21.81 8.33 11.08
CA ARG A 29 -20.58 8.47 11.90
C ARG A 29 -19.35 8.85 11.06
N ALA A 30 -19.40 8.59 9.76
CA ALA A 30 -18.36 8.96 8.81
C ALA A 30 -18.96 9.13 7.40
N VAL A 31 -18.32 9.93 6.56
CA VAL A 31 -18.72 10.19 5.18
C VAL A 31 -17.51 10.14 4.25
N GLN A 32 -17.67 9.56 3.07
CA GLN A 32 -16.61 9.46 2.05
C GLN A 32 -16.65 10.68 1.13
N CYS A 33 -15.49 11.31 0.90
CA CYS A 33 -15.36 12.42 -0.02
C CYS A 33 -15.39 11.93 -1.48
N MET A 34 -16.27 12.44 -2.31
CA MET A 34 -16.36 12.05 -3.73
C MET A 34 -15.21 12.58 -4.60
N GLN A 35 -14.41 13.55 -4.12
CA GLN A 35 -13.27 14.12 -4.86
C GLN A 35 -11.94 13.41 -4.61
N CYS A 36 -11.76 12.77 -3.45
CA CYS A 36 -10.49 12.12 -3.10
C CYS A 36 -10.66 10.78 -2.37
N CYS A 37 -11.90 10.29 -2.29
CA CYS A 37 -12.29 9.04 -1.64
C CYS A 37 -11.93 8.93 -0.13
N CYS A 38 -11.44 10.00 0.50
CA CYS A 38 -11.10 10.03 1.93
C CYS A 38 -12.35 9.95 2.82
N VAL A 39 -12.33 9.07 3.82
CA VAL A 39 -13.40 8.93 4.82
C VAL A 39 -13.17 9.92 5.97
N THR A 40 -14.15 10.79 6.23
CA THR A 40 -14.11 11.83 7.25
C THR A 40 -15.15 11.53 8.34
N ARG A 41 -14.74 11.53 9.62
CA ARG A 41 -15.66 11.30 10.76
C ARG A 41 -16.51 12.52 11.05
N VAL A 42 -17.80 12.31 11.32
CA VAL A 42 -18.80 13.34 11.57
C VAL A 42 -19.05 13.41 13.08
N GLY A 43 -18.26 14.23 13.79
CA GLY A 43 -18.48 14.60 15.21
C GLY A 43 -18.14 13.54 16.28
N GLY A 44 -17.42 13.98 17.33
CA GLY A 44 -17.16 13.19 18.54
C GLY A 44 -15.82 13.51 19.22
N GLY A 45 -15.75 14.64 19.94
CA GLY A 45 -14.73 14.87 20.95
C GLY A 45 -15.02 13.98 22.17
N GLY A 46 -14.10 13.05 22.48
CA GLY A 46 -14.26 12.12 23.59
C GLY A 46 -12.91 11.78 24.20
N ARG A 47 -12.73 12.18 25.47
CA ARG A 47 -11.62 11.85 26.36
C ARG A 47 -11.38 10.34 26.39
N GLN A 48 -10.13 9.91 26.18
CA GLN A 48 -9.70 8.55 26.50
C GLN A 48 -9.04 8.54 27.88
N HIS A 49 -9.71 7.94 28.85
CA HIS A 49 -9.05 7.35 30.00
C HIS A 49 -8.41 6.04 29.52
N GLY A 50 -7.08 5.97 29.54
CA GLY A 50 -6.31 4.77 29.22
C GLY A 50 -5.32 4.51 30.35
N ALA A 51 -5.40 3.31 30.91
CA ALA A 51 -4.60 2.83 32.03
C ALA A 51 -3.09 2.95 31.77
N MET A 52 -2.35 3.22 32.85
CA MET A 52 -0.91 3.42 32.87
C MET A 52 -0.22 2.07 32.64
N VAL A 53 0.20 1.80 31.41
CA VAL A 53 1.17 0.73 31.08
C VAL A 53 2.59 1.27 31.34
N PRO A 54 3.49 0.49 31.95
CA PRO A 54 4.83 0.96 32.28
C PRO A 54 5.63 1.27 31.01
N ALA A 55 6.34 2.38 31.03
CA ALA A 55 7.11 2.90 29.91
C ALA A 55 8.24 1.94 29.51
N MET A 56 8.07 1.24 28.39
CA MET A 56 9.21 0.71 27.64
C MET A 56 10.05 1.90 27.15
N ARG A 57 11.36 1.83 27.41
CA ARG A 57 12.32 2.83 26.97
C ARG A 57 12.23 2.99 25.44
N PRO A 58 12.20 4.23 24.89
CA PRO A 58 12.25 4.42 23.46
C PRO A 58 13.56 3.83 22.94
N ILE A 59 13.45 2.91 21.98
CA ILE A 59 14.57 2.52 21.12
C ILE A 59 15.09 3.82 20.49
N PRO A 60 16.41 4.09 20.48
CA PRO A 60 16.96 5.30 19.86
C PRO A 60 16.39 5.44 18.45
N GLY A 61 15.58 6.47 18.24
CA GLY A 61 14.84 6.65 17.00
C GLY A 61 15.81 6.80 15.84
N PHE A 62 15.69 5.93 14.83
CA PHE A 62 16.19 6.23 13.50
C PHE A 62 15.66 7.62 13.13
N GLY A 63 16.59 8.56 12.91
CA GLY A 63 16.32 10.00 12.82
C GLY A 63 15.00 10.31 12.13
N GLY A 64 14.09 10.94 12.87
CA GLY A 64 12.78 11.34 12.39
C GLY A 64 12.90 12.34 11.26
N GLY A 65 13.03 11.84 10.03
CA GLY A 65 12.80 12.62 8.83
C GLY A 65 11.39 13.16 8.91
N ARG A 66 11.24 14.48 8.83
CA ARG A 66 9.94 15.18 8.81
C ARG A 66 9.19 14.97 7.48
N GLY A 67 9.54 13.94 6.73
CA GLY A 67 8.93 13.61 5.44
C GLY A 67 7.68 12.73 5.60
N LYS A 68 6.90 12.67 4.52
CA LYS A 68 5.70 11.86 4.44
C LYS A 68 6.07 10.38 4.47
N LYS A 69 5.19 9.58 5.09
CA LYS A 69 5.31 8.12 5.14
C LYS A 69 4.15 7.53 4.36
N ARG A 70 4.43 6.75 3.32
CA ARG A 70 3.40 6.03 2.54
C ARG A 70 3.83 4.59 2.28
N ALA A 71 2.87 3.68 2.31
CA ALA A 71 3.11 2.29 2.02
C ALA A 71 2.07 1.71 1.06
N VAL A 72 2.51 0.84 0.17
CA VAL A 72 1.66 -0.04 -0.63
C VAL A 72 2.00 -1.47 -0.25
N LEU A 73 1.00 -2.22 0.21
CA LEU A 73 1.12 -3.61 0.62
C LEU A 73 0.23 -4.47 -0.27
N VAL A 74 0.82 -5.42 -0.98
CA VAL A 74 0.14 -6.31 -1.92
C VAL A 74 0.31 -7.74 -1.45
N GLY A 75 -0.80 -8.45 -1.27
CA GLY A 75 -0.81 -9.86 -0.87
C GLY A 75 -1.81 -10.63 -1.70
N ILE A 76 -1.35 -11.60 -2.49
CA ILE A 76 -2.20 -12.32 -3.43
C ILE A 76 -2.17 -13.81 -3.10
N LYS A 77 -3.33 -14.37 -2.78
CA LYS A 77 -3.50 -15.77 -2.45
C LYS A 77 -3.83 -16.64 -3.67
N TYR A 78 -4.38 -16.05 -4.73
CA TYR A 78 -4.83 -16.74 -5.96
C TYR A 78 -5.94 -17.77 -5.71
N THR A 79 -6.84 -17.48 -4.76
CA THR A 79 -7.92 -18.40 -4.30
C THR A 79 -8.82 -18.95 -5.40
N ASN A 80 -8.98 -18.22 -6.51
CA ASN A 80 -9.82 -18.63 -7.63
C ASN A 80 -9.07 -19.45 -8.70
N THR A 81 -7.78 -19.72 -8.49
CA THR A 81 -6.92 -20.44 -9.44
C THR A 81 -6.54 -21.80 -8.83
N ARG A 82 -7.24 -22.87 -9.25
CA ARG A 82 -7.23 -24.21 -8.61
C ARG A 82 -5.85 -24.88 -8.42
N ALA A 83 -4.78 -24.37 -9.04
CA ALA A 83 -3.45 -24.98 -9.02
C ALA A 83 -2.38 -24.17 -8.27
N CYS A 84 -2.67 -22.93 -7.82
CA CYS A 84 -1.64 -21.98 -7.38
C CYS A 84 -1.99 -21.22 -6.09
N GLU A 85 -2.89 -21.76 -5.26
CA GLU A 85 -3.31 -21.09 -4.03
C GLU A 85 -2.17 -21.06 -2.99
N LEU A 86 -1.79 -19.86 -2.56
CA LEU A 86 -0.79 -19.64 -1.51
C LEU A 86 -1.47 -19.53 -0.12
N ARG A 87 -0.71 -19.64 0.98
CA ARG A 87 -1.26 -19.51 2.34
C ARG A 87 -0.68 -18.35 3.16
N GLY A 88 0.48 -17.83 2.78
CA GLY A 88 1.22 -16.77 3.48
C GLY A 88 0.84 -15.32 3.16
N PRO A 89 0.59 -14.93 1.89
CA PRO A 89 0.61 -13.51 1.49
C PRO A 89 -0.28 -12.56 2.28
N ILE A 90 -1.48 -13.01 2.65
CA ILE A 90 -2.42 -12.22 3.44
C ILE A 90 -1.91 -11.98 4.86
N ASN A 91 -1.26 -12.98 5.46
CA ASN A 91 -0.64 -12.84 6.76
C ASN A 91 0.55 -11.87 6.70
N ASP A 92 1.36 -11.96 5.65
CA ASP A 92 2.54 -11.10 5.47
C ASP A 92 2.14 -9.62 5.39
N VAL A 93 1.09 -9.31 4.62
CA VAL A 93 0.49 -7.96 4.55
C VAL A 93 0.00 -7.49 5.92
N LYS A 94 -0.68 -8.36 6.70
CA LYS A 94 -1.17 -8.02 8.04
C LYS A 94 -0.02 -7.72 9.00
N CYS A 95 1.02 -8.55 9.01
CA CYS A 95 2.22 -8.35 9.81
C CYS A 95 2.96 -7.06 9.42
N MET A 96 3.14 -6.81 8.12
CA MET A 96 3.79 -5.60 7.63
C MET A 96 2.99 -4.35 7.98
N ARG A 97 1.66 -4.38 7.81
CA ARG A 97 0.79 -3.27 8.22
C ARG A 97 0.96 -2.96 9.70
N TYR A 98 0.89 -3.97 10.57
CA TYR A 98 1.06 -3.81 12.01
C TYR A 98 2.42 -3.21 12.35
N LEU A 99 3.49 -3.73 11.75
CA LEU A 99 4.84 -3.24 11.94
C LEU A 99 4.95 -1.75 11.56
N LEU A 100 4.43 -1.38 10.40
CA LEU A 100 4.50 -0.01 9.89
C LEU A 100 3.70 0.97 10.75
N THR A 101 2.48 0.60 11.18
CA THR A 101 1.62 1.49 11.95
C THR A 101 2.08 1.61 13.40
N GLU A 102 2.38 0.49 14.05
CA GLU A 102 2.65 0.46 15.50
C GLU A 102 4.10 0.82 15.85
N HIS A 103 5.06 0.48 14.99
CA HIS A 103 6.48 0.66 15.30
C HIS A 103 7.17 1.72 14.46
N PHE A 104 6.72 1.94 13.21
CA PHE A 104 7.34 2.92 12.32
C PHE A 104 6.51 4.19 12.12
N GLY A 105 5.34 4.30 12.75
CA GLY A 105 4.52 5.53 12.75
C GLY A 105 3.95 5.89 11.37
N PHE A 106 3.63 4.90 10.54
CA PHE A 106 2.83 5.11 9.34
C PHE A 106 1.37 5.30 9.76
N ALA A 107 0.74 6.39 9.31
CA ALA A 107 -0.69 6.58 9.55
C ALA A 107 -1.50 5.57 8.72
N ASN A 108 -2.60 5.04 9.28
CA ASN A 108 -3.41 4.00 8.63
C ASN A 108 -3.98 4.44 7.27
N ASP A 109 -4.24 5.72 7.08
CA ASP A 109 -4.71 6.32 5.83
C ASP A 109 -3.59 6.49 4.77
N CYS A 110 -2.33 6.35 5.18
CA CYS A 110 -1.16 6.39 4.32
C CYS A 110 -0.64 4.98 3.95
N VAL A 111 -1.39 3.93 4.32
CA VAL A 111 -1.09 2.54 3.95
C VAL A 111 -2.20 2.04 3.02
N LEU A 112 -1.87 1.87 1.74
CA LEU A 112 -2.73 1.26 0.75
C LEU A 112 -2.51 -0.25 0.76
N ILE A 113 -3.59 -1.02 0.82
CA ILE A 113 -3.55 -2.48 0.87
C ILE A 113 -4.36 -3.03 -0.31
N LEU A 114 -3.75 -3.94 -1.06
CA LEU A 114 -4.39 -4.68 -2.15
C LEU A 114 -4.32 -6.18 -1.86
N THR A 115 -5.47 -6.84 -1.72
CA THR A 115 -5.54 -8.30 -1.51
C THR A 115 -6.72 -8.92 -2.24
N ASP A 116 -6.61 -10.19 -2.61
CA ASP A 116 -7.68 -10.94 -3.28
C ASP A 116 -8.81 -11.38 -2.32
N GLU A 117 -8.72 -11.02 -1.03
CA GLU A 117 -9.82 -11.12 -0.05
C GLU A 117 -10.71 -9.86 0.00
N GLU A 118 -10.26 -8.75 -0.63
CA GLU A 118 -11.01 -7.50 -0.61
C GLU A 118 -12.26 -7.54 -1.51
N ARG A 119 -13.36 -6.99 -0.99
CA ARG A 119 -14.63 -6.91 -1.72
C ARG A 119 -14.71 -5.72 -2.66
N ASP A 120 -13.97 -4.65 -2.35
CA ASP A 120 -13.91 -3.46 -3.18
C ASP A 120 -13.07 -3.75 -4.44
N PRO A 121 -13.64 -3.65 -5.66
CA PRO A 121 -12.90 -3.86 -6.90
C PRO A 121 -11.66 -2.97 -7.04
N CYS A 122 -11.67 -1.78 -6.44
CA CYS A 122 -10.53 -0.86 -6.46
C CYS A 122 -9.37 -1.32 -5.58
N ARG A 123 -9.63 -2.27 -4.67
CA ARG A 123 -8.63 -2.85 -3.75
C ARG A 123 -8.21 -4.26 -4.13
N GLN A 124 -8.78 -4.82 -5.19
CA GLN A 124 -8.29 -6.09 -5.72
C GLN A 124 -6.92 -5.90 -6.38
N PRO A 125 -5.98 -6.86 -6.25
CA PRO A 125 -4.62 -6.74 -6.76
C PRO A 125 -4.55 -7.10 -8.25
N THR A 126 -5.31 -6.39 -9.07
CA THR A 126 -5.23 -6.46 -10.54
C THR A 126 -3.99 -5.72 -11.04
N LYS A 127 -3.54 -6.02 -12.27
CA LYS A 127 -2.39 -5.38 -12.89
C LYS A 127 -2.51 -3.86 -12.86
N ASN A 128 -3.69 -3.37 -13.26
CA ASN A 128 -3.98 -1.94 -13.27
C ASN A 128 -3.97 -1.33 -11.87
N ASN A 129 -4.59 -1.96 -10.87
CA ASN A 129 -4.65 -1.42 -9.52
C ASN A 129 -3.27 -1.40 -8.86
N ILE A 130 -2.44 -2.42 -9.08
CA ILE A 130 -1.05 -2.47 -8.59
C ILE A 130 -0.23 -1.33 -9.21
N ARG A 131 -0.31 -1.11 -10.53
CA ARG A 131 0.38 0.01 -11.19
C ARG A 131 -0.09 1.37 -10.67
N MET A 132 -1.41 1.55 -10.51
CA MET A 132 -1.96 2.78 -9.92
C MET A 132 -1.46 3.01 -8.48
N ALA A 133 -1.37 1.95 -7.69
CA ALA A 133 -0.84 2.01 -6.33
C ALA A 133 0.65 2.40 -6.31
N MET A 134 1.47 1.80 -7.20
CA MET A 134 2.88 2.16 -7.38
C MET A 134 3.04 3.65 -7.71
N HIS A 135 2.27 4.17 -8.66
CA HIS A 135 2.30 5.60 -8.98
C HIS A 135 1.87 6.47 -7.79
N TRP A 136 0.81 6.09 -7.07
CA TRP A 136 0.37 6.80 -5.88
C TRP A 136 1.45 6.84 -4.78
N LEU A 137 2.24 5.76 -4.63
CA LEU A 137 3.30 5.66 -3.63
C LEU A 137 4.37 6.75 -3.82
N VAL A 138 4.80 6.96 -5.06
CA VAL A 138 5.87 7.92 -5.40
C VAL A 138 5.36 9.31 -5.77
N GLN A 139 4.05 9.48 -6.00
CA GLN A 139 3.46 10.74 -6.45
C GLN A 139 3.77 11.90 -5.48
N GLY A 140 4.49 12.91 -5.97
CA GLY A 140 4.84 14.10 -5.19
C GLY A 140 5.75 13.80 -3.99
N CYS A 141 6.60 12.77 -4.09
CA CYS A 141 7.63 12.50 -3.11
C CYS A 141 8.66 13.63 -3.03
N SER A 142 9.20 13.84 -1.84
CA SER A 142 10.15 14.90 -1.53
C SER A 142 11.23 14.41 -0.58
N SER A 143 12.40 15.07 -0.58
CA SER A 143 13.52 14.70 0.27
C SER A 143 13.09 14.51 1.74
N GLY A 144 13.44 13.37 2.32
CA GLY A 144 13.08 12.97 3.67
C GLY A 144 11.84 12.06 3.77
N ASP A 145 11.11 11.85 2.68
CA ASP A 145 9.98 10.90 2.64
C ASP A 145 10.47 9.45 2.80
N SER A 146 9.63 8.63 3.44
CA SER A 146 9.87 7.21 3.67
C SER A 146 8.75 6.38 3.04
N LEU A 147 9.07 5.68 1.97
CA LEU A 147 8.15 4.89 1.17
C LEU A 147 8.40 3.40 1.42
N VAL A 148 7.33 2.63 1.45
CA VAL A 148 7.41 1.17 1.53
C VAL A 148 6.56 0.55 0.44
N PHE A 149 7.15 -0.36 -0.32
CA PHE A 149 6.44 -1.24 -1.24
C PHE A 149 6.66 -2.67 -0.76
N GLN A 150 5.58 -3.42 -0.53
CA GLN A 150 5.67 -4.82 -0.21
C GLN A 150 4.77 -5.61 -1.15
N PHE A 151 5.33 -6.67 -1.74
CA PHE A 151 4.61 -7.64 -2.53
C PHE A 151 4.84 -9.03 -1.94
N SER A 152 3.77 -9.79 -1.74
CA SER A 152 3.84 -11.23 -1.41
C SER A 152 2.87 -11.96 -2.33
N GLY A 153 3.38 -12.95 -3.07
CA GLY A 153 2.63 -13.61 -4.12
C GLY A 153 3.50 -14.47 -5.03
N ALA A 154 2.98 -14.78 -6.21
CA ALA A 154 3.70 -15.53 -7.23
C ALA A 154 4.60 -14.58 -8.05
N GLY A 155 5.82 -15.03 -8.31
CA GLY A 155 6.74 -14.45 -9.27
C GLY A 155 7.08 -15.47 -10.36
N VAL A 156 7.41 -14.98 -11.55
CA VAL A 156 7.72 -15.77 -12.74
C VAL A 156 8.86 -15.12 -13.51
N GLN A 157 9.61 -15.93 -14.25
CA GLN A 157 10.59 -15.46 -15.23
C GLN A 157 9.97 -15.49 -16.63
N VAL A 158 10.19 -14.44 -17.41
CA VAL A 158 9.73 -14.31 -18.80
C VAL A 158 10.96 -14.13 -19.70
N PRO A 159 11.05 -14.76 -20.88
CA PRO A 159 12.18 -14.53 -21.78
C PRO A 159 12.32 -13.05 -22.14
N ASP A 160 13.49 -12.48 -21.86
CA ASP A 160 13.82 -11.10 -22.19
C ASP A 160 13.93 -10.96 -23.72
N CYS A 161 13.14 -10.04 -24.28
CA CYS A 161 13.15 -9.72 -25.70
C CYS A 161 13.97 -8.46 -26.04
N SER A 162 14.38 -7.70 -25.01
CA SER A 162 15.18 -6.48 -25.12
C SER A 162 16.69 -6.77 -25.14
N GLY A 163 17.12 -7.84 -24.44
CA GLY A 163 18.51 -8.26 -24.35
C GLY A 163 19.33 -7.48 -23.32
N GLU A 164 18.67 -6.82 -22.37
CA GLU A 164 19.29 -6.08 -21.28
C GLU A 164 19.70 -7.02 -20.12
N GLU A 165 18.98 -8.14 -19.95
CA GLU A 165 19.22 -9.09 -18.87
C GLU A 165 20.37 -10.06 -19.16
N ARG A 166 21.21 -10.30 -18.15
CA ARG A 166 22.45 -11.10 -18.28
C ARG A 166 22.19 -12.58 -18.54
N ASP A 167 21.10 -13.11 -18.02
CA ASP A 167 20.65 -14.49 -18.22
C ASP A 167 19.56 -14.59 -19.31
N GLY A 168 19.12 -13.46 -19.87
CA GLY A 168 18.09 -13.37 -20.88
C GLY A 168 16.68 -13.63 -20.36
N MET A 169 16.42 -13.43 -19.06
CA MET A 169 15.12 -13.62 -18.43
C MET A 169 14.72 -12.42 -17.57
N ASP A 170 13.58 -11.80 -17.88
CA ASP A 170 12.97 -10.75 -17.04
C ASP A 170 12.29 -11.38 -15.83
N GLU A 171 12.47 -10.78 -14.66
CA GLU A 171 11.71 -11.12 -13.47
C GLU A 171 10.36 -10.42 -13.45
N ALA A 172 9.32 -11.12 -13.01
CA ALA A 172 7.98 -10.55 -13.03
C ALA A 172 7.15 -10.98 -11.84
N ILE A 173 6.33 -10.05 -11.34
CA ILE A 173 5.30 -10.35 -10.33
C ILE A 173 3.98 -10.66 -11.02
N CYS A 174 3.18 -11.55 -10.44
CA CYS A 174 1.90 -11.96 -11.00
C CYS A 174 0.71 -11.30 -10.28
N PRO A 175 0.06 -10.27 -10.85
CA PRO A 175 -1.27 -9.83 -10.45
C PRO A 175 -2.34 -10.93 -10.44
N LEU A 176 -3.49 -10.64 -9.84
CA LEU A 176 -4.63 -11.56 -9.82
C LEU A 176 -5.16 -11.91 -11.22
N ASP A 177 -5.07 -10.98 -12.16
CA ASP A 177 -5.49 -11.08 -13.56
C ASP A 177 -4.33 -11.33 -14.53
N SER A 178 -3.21 -11.90 -14.03
CA SER A 178 -2.02 -12.18 -14.85
C SER A 178 -2.30 -13.05 -16.07
N PHE A 179 -3.27 -13.96 -15.98
CA PHE A 179 -3.62 -14.82 -17.11
C PHE A 179 -4.22 -14.02 -18.28
N GLN A 180 -4.92 -12.92 -17.99
CA GLN A 180 -5.57 -12.07 -19.00
C GLN A 180 -4.72 -10.86 -19.41
N GLN A 181 -4.02 -10.25 -18.44
CA GLN A 181 -3.29 -8.98 -18.63
C GLN A 181 -1.76 -9.14 -18.65
N GLY A 182 -1.26 -10.37 -18.44
CA GLY A 182 0.15 -10.66 -18.27
C GLY A 182 0.71 -10.25 -16.90
N PRO A 183 1.93 -10.70 -16.57
CA PRO A 183 2.62 -10.31 -15.35
C PRO A 183 3.14 -8.86 -15.44
N ILE A 184 3.58 -8.28 -14.32
CA ILE A 184 4.26 -6.98 -14.30
C ILE A 184 5.77 -7.26 -14.25
N LEU A 185 6.50 -6.85 -15.28
CA LEU A 185 7.95 -7.02 -15.38
C LEU A 185 8.69 -6.08 -14.42
N ASP A 186 9.87 -6.48 -13.99
CA ASP A 186 10.87 -5.71 -13.25
C ASP A 186 11.10 -4.30 -13.81
N ASP A 187 11.23 -4.20 -15.12
CA ASP A 187 11.48 -2.96 -15.85
C ASP A 187 10.31 -1.96 -15.67
N GLU A 188 9.07 -2.49 -15.63
CA GLU A 188 7.88 -1.71 -15.31
C GLU A 188 7.85 -1.25 -13.84
N ILE A 189 8.28 -2.12 -12.92
CA ILE A 189 8.36 -1.81 -11.48
C ILE A 189 9.40 -0.72 -11.29
N ASN A 190 10.59 -0.86 -11.88
CA ASN A 190 11.67 0.11 -11.85
C ASN A 190 11.19 1.47 -12.36
N GLN A 191 10.53 1.49 -13.53
CA GLN A 191 9.97 2.71 -14.10
C GLN A 191 8.90 3.35 -13.20
N ALA A 192 8.09 2.56 -12.50
CA ALA A 192 7.00 3.05 -11.68
C ALA A 192 7.43 3.58 -10.31
N ILE A 193 8.38 2.92 -9.63
CA ILE A 193 8.74 3.25 -8.23
C ILE A 193 10.21 3.59 -7.98
N VAL A 194 11.13 3.32 -8.92
CA VAL A 194 12.57 3.62 -8.75
C VAL A 194 12.96 4.89 -9.51
N ARG A 195 12.78 4.92 -10.84
CA ARG A 195 13.15 6.07 -11.69
C ARG A 195 12.55 7.42 -11.23
N PRO A 196 11.30 7.48 -10.71
CA PRO A 196 10.70 8.74 -10.29
C PRO A 196 11.20 9.30 -8.95
N LEU A 197 12.01 8.56 -8.19
CA LEU A 197 12.45 8.98 -6.86
C LEU A 197 13.39 10.17 -6.93
N VAL A 198 13.11 11.20 -6.13
CA VAL A 198 14.00 12.36 -5.98
C VAL A 198 15.04 12.13 -4.89
N HIS A 199 16.16 12.85 -4.96
CA HIS A 199 17.23 12.76 -3.98
C HIS A 199 16.71 12.97 -2.55
N GLY A 200 17.16 12.12 -1.62
CA GLY A 200 16.77 12.16 -0.22
C GLY A 200 15.48 11.39 0.13
N VAL A 201 14.76 10.84 -0.84
CA VAL A 201 13.65 9.90 -0.59
C VAL A 201 14.22 8.51 -0.28
N LYS A 202 13.61 7.80 0.66
CA LYS A 202 13.94 6.41 0.97
C LYS A 202 12.79 5.50 0.57
N LEU A 203 13.02 4.60 -0.37
CA LEU A 203 12.10 3.51 -0.70
C LEU A 203 12.65 2.19 -0.14
N HIS A 204 11.85 1.50 0.66
CA HIS A 204 12.10 0.10 1.04
C HIS A 204 11.14 -0.78 0.25
N ALA A 205 11.67 -1.58 -0.66
CA ALA A 205 10.89 -2.58 -1.40
C ALA A 205 11.17 -3.97 -0.81
N ILE A 206 10.11 -4.69 -0.43
CA ILE A 206 10.18 -6.05 0.09
C ILE A 206 9.35 -6.94 -0.83
N VAL A 207 10.00 -7.85 -1.54
CA VAL A 207 9.33 -8.75 -2.48
C VAL A 207 9.51 -10.17 -1.98
N ASP A 208 8.41 -10.78 -1.51
CA ASP A 208 8.33 -12.18 -1.11
C ASP A 208 7.67 -12.97 -2.24
N ALA A 209 8.48 -13.34 -3.22
CA ALA A 209 8.08 -14.11 -4.39
C ALA A 209 9.24 -14.99 -4.87
N CYS A 210 8.92 -16.08 -5.58
CA CYS A 210 9.92 -16.84 -6.32
C CYS A 210 10.52 -15.96 -7.41
N HIS A 211 11.83 -16.10 -7.66
CA HIS A 211 12.54 -15.33 -8.68
C HIS A 211 12.39 -13.80 -8.50
N SER A 212 12.80 -13.30 -7.32
CA SER A 212 12.65 -11.88 -6.94
C SER A 212 13.98 -11.16 -6.77
N ALA A 213 15.11 -11.79 -7.14
CA ALA A 213 16.45 -11.29 -6.86
C ALA A 213 16.75 -9.97 -7.60
N THR A 214 16.25 -9.82 -8.83
CA THR A 214 16.45 -8.65 -9.70
C THR A 214 15.18 -7.85 -9.96
N VAL A 215 14.06 -8.14 -9.30
CA VAL A 215 12.70 -7.58 -9.57
C VAL A 215 12.55 -6.04 -9.55
N LEU A 216 13.61 -5.29 -9.23
CA LEU A 216 13.65 -3.83 -9.22
C LEU A 216 14.78 -3.24 -10.09
N ASP A 217 15.57 -4.04 -10.81
CA ASP A 217 16.73 -3.65 -11.63
C ASP A 217 17.68 -2.68 -10.95
N LEU A 218 18.06 -3.02 -9.72
CA LEU A 218 18.99 -2.21 -8.95
C LEU A 218 20.44 -2.57 -9.32
N PRO A 219 21.31 -1.57 -9.58
CA PRO A 219 22.66 -1.80 -10.07
C PRO A 219 23.62 -2.40 -9.02
N TYR A 220 23.23 -2.39 -7.75
CA TYR A 220 24.03 -2.91 -6.64
C TYR A 220 23.28 -4.01 -5.92
N GLN A 221 23.95 -5.15 -5.76
CA GLN A 221 23.39 -6.34 -5.12
C GLN A 221 24.25 -6.74 -3.92
N CYS A 222 23.58 -7.16 -2.85
CA CYS A 222 24.22 -7.72 -1.67
C CYS A 222 23.56 -9.05 -1.35
N THR A 223 24.33 -10.13 -1.38
CA THR A 223 23.85 -11.49 -1.12
C THR A 223 24.37 -11.98 0.22
N PHE A 224 23.47 -12.52 1.05
CA PHE A 224 23.85 -13.18 2.29
C PHE A 224 23.80 -14.70 2.09
N SER A 225 24.96 -15.37 2.11
CA SER A 225 25.03 -16.82 2.15
C SER A 225 24.96 -17.31 3.59
N LYS A 226 24.08 -18.27 3.90
CA LYS A 226 24.17 -19.02 5.15
C LYS A 226 25.46 -19.84 5.12
N GLN A 227 26.34 -19.65 6.11
CA GLN A 227 27.37 -20.64 6.39
C GLN A 227 26.66 -21.90 6.90
N SER A 228 26.72 -22.96 6.10
CA SER A 228 26.27 -24.31 6.42
C SER A 228 27.18 -24.96 7.44
#